data_AF-A0A2T1CGP7-F1
#
_entry.id   AF-A0A2T1CGP7-F1
#
_cell.length_a   1.000
_cell.length_b   1.000
_cell.length_c   1.000
_cell.angle_alpha   90.00
_cell.angle_beta   90.00
_cell.angle_gamma   90.00
#
_symmetry.space_group_name_H-M   'P 1'
#
loop_
_entity.id
_entity.type
_entity.pdbx_description
1 polymer ?
#
loop_
_entity_poly.entity_id
_entity_poly.type
_entity_poly.pdbx_seq_one_letter_code
_entity_poly.pdbx_strand_id
1 'polypeptide(L)' 'MRSRTLREGSVGLLIILGILLFGGLALWIRGFSFGKTSYQIIADFSDVNGIKIGDGVRYRGLQVG' A
#
# COMPACT_ATOMS: atom_id res chain seq x y z
N MET A 1 -38.64 22.50 -4.81
CA MET A 1 -37.60 22.60 -3.76
C MET A 1 -36.98 21.27 -3.33
N ARG A 2 -37.59 20.10 -3.61
CA ARG A 2 -37.12 18.76 -3.23
C ARG A 2 -35.89 18.22 -4.02
N SER A 3 -35.56 18.84 -5.15
CA SER A 3 -34.48 18.43 -6.06
C SER A 3 -33.08 18.89 -5.64
N ARG A 4 -32.96 19.89 -4.76
CA ARG A 4 -31.65 20.41 -4.31
C ARG A 4 -30.99 19.47 -3.30
N THR A 5 -31.74 19.01 -2.30
CA THR A 5 -31.25 18.08 -1.27
C THR A 5 -30.83 16.72 -1.84
N LEU A 6 -31.57 16.21 -2.83
CA LEU A 6 -31.19 14.98 -3.54
C LEU A 6 -29.91 15.15 -4.36
N ARG A 7 -29.75 16.28 -5.06
CA ARG A 7 -28.55 16.55 -5.87
C ARG A 7 -27.31 16.78 -5.00
N GLU A 8 -27.43 17.53 -3.91
CA GLU A 8 -26.31 17.80 -2.99
C GLU A 8 -25.88 16.54 -2.24
N GLY A 9 -26.84 15.71 -1.80
CA GLY A 9 -26.54 14.41 -1.17
C GLY A 9 -25.88 13.41 -2.12
N SER A 10 -26.33 13.32 -3.38
CA SER A 10 -25.73 12.42 -4.37
C SER A 10 -24.28 12.78 -4.72
N VAL A 11 -23.93 14.07 -4.77
CA VAL A 11 -22.55 14.51 -5.01
C VAL A 11 -21.64 14.11 -3.85
N GLY A 12 -22.09 14.32 -2.61
CA GLY A 12 -21.35 13.86 -1.43
C GLY A 12 -21.12 12.35 -1.43
N LEU A 13 -22.15 11.57 -1.77
CA LEU A 13 -22.05 10.11 -1.87
C LEU A 13 -21.06 9.67 -2.95
N LEU A 14 -21.07 10.33 -4.11
CA LEU A 14 -20.15 10.04 -5.21
C LEU A 14 -18.69 10.29 -4.79
N ILE A 15 -18.43 11.38 -4.05
CA ILE A 15 -17.09 11.69 -3.54
C ILE A 15 -16.62 10.59 -2.58
N ILE A 16 -17.46 10.19 -1.62
CA ILE A 16 -17.13 9.13 -0.66
C ILE A 16 -16.85 7.80 -1.38
N LEU A 17 -17.71 7.45 -2.35
CA LEU A 17 -17.54 6.24 -3.16
C LEU A 17 -16.22 6.28 -3.95
N GLY A 18 -15.89 7.42 -4.54
CA GLY A 18 -14.61 7.63 -5.23
C GLY A 18 -13.43 7.40 -4.30
N ILE A 19 -13.42 8.01 -3.12
CA ILE A 19 -12.34 7.83 -2.14
C ILE A 19 -12.20 6.36 -1.72
N LEU A 20 -13.32 5.67 -1.47
CA LEU A 20 -13.32 4.25 -1.12
C LEU A 20 -12.75 3.37 -2.24
N LEU A 21 -13.18 3.61 -3.48
CA LEU A 21 -12.71 2.85 -4.64
C LEU A 21 -11.23 3.09 -4.91
N PHE A 22 -10.81 4.35 -4.99
CA PHE A 22 -9.41 4.68 -5.26
C PHE A 22 -8.49 4.27 -4.10
N GLY A 23 -8.91 4.51 -2.86
CA GLY A 23 -8.16 4.08 -1.68
C GLY A 23 -8.04 2.56 -1.61
N GLY A 24 -9.14 1.84 -1.83
CA GLY A 24 -9.15 0.38 -1.89
C GLY A 24 -8.26 -0.17 -3.00
N LEU A 25 -8.34 0.41 -4.20
CA LEU A 25 -7.52 -0.01 -5.34
C LEU A 25 -6.03 0.25 -5.10
N ALA A 26 -5.67 1.40 -4.53
CA ALA A 26 -4.30 1.72 -4.18
C ALA A 26 -3.72 0.75 -3.14
N LEU A 27 -4.51 0.40 -2.12
CA LEU A 27 -4.13 -0.61 -1.13
C LEU A 27 -3.97 -2.01 -1.74
N TRP A 28 -4.85 -2.38 -2.68
CA TRP A 28 -4.75 -3.63 -3.42
C TRP A 28 -3.48 -3.69 -4.25
N ILE A 29 -3.21 -2.70 -5.10
CA ILE A 29 -2.02 -2.69 -5.98
C ILE A 29 -0.73 -2.74 -5.17
N ARG A 30 -0.69 -2.07 -4.00
CA ARG A 30 0.46 -2.13 -3.10
C ARG A 30 0.69 -3.52 -2.48
N GLY A 31 -0.25 -4.46 -2.63
CA GLY A 31 -0.19 -5.78 -2.00
C GLY A 31 -0.26 -5.68 -0.49
N PHE A 32 -0.98 -4.68 0.03
CA PHE A 32 -1.13 -4.48 1.47
C PHE A 32 -1.82 -5.73 2.05
N SER A 33 -1.13 -6.44 2.94
CA SER A 33 -1.75 -7.56 3.66
C SER A 33 -1.73 -7.26 5.14
N PHE A 34 -2.90 -7.41 5.75
CA PHE A 34 -3.07 -7.32 7.18
C PHE A 34 -2.40 -8.52 7.85
N GLY A 35 -1.67 -8.29 8.93
CA GLY A 35 -1.09 -9.36 9.76
C GLY A 35 0.22 -9.97 9.27
N LYS A 36 0.97 -9.33 8.36
CA LYS A 36 2.36 -9.78 8.09
C LYS A 36 3.23 -9.48 9.32
N THR A 37 3.71 -10.52 9.97
CA THR A 37 4.74 -10.40 11.00
C THR A 37 6.08 -10.16 10.31
N SER A 38 6.50 -8.90 10.23
CA SER A 38 7.85 -8.54 9.80
C SER A 38 8.79 -8.55 10.99
N TYR A 39 10.07 -8.86 10.76
CA TYR A 39 11.12 -8.80 11.76
C TYR A 39 12.37 -8.16 11.15
N GLN A 40 13.17 -7.51 11.98
CA GLN A 40 14.41 -6.87 11.55
C GLN A 40 15.60 -7.76 11.88
N ILE A 41 16.51 -7.91 10.92
CA ILE A 41 17.80 -8.57 11.10
C ILE A 41 18.88 -7.52 10.87
N ILE A 42 19.92 -7.53 11.70
CA ILE A 42 21.13 -6.75 11.51
C ILE A 42 22.25 -7.74 11.24
N ALA A 43 23.00 -7.52 10.16
CA ALA A 43 24.14 -8.35 9.78
C ALA A 43 25.28 -7.42 9.38
N ASP A 44 26.43 -7.64 10.01
CA ASP A 44 27.64 -6.87 9.76
C ASP A 44 28.49 -7.60 8.71
N PHE A 45 28.89 -6.86 7.68
CA PHE A 45 29.76 -7.33 6.61
C PHE A 45 30.97 -6.40 6.52
N SER A 46 32.13 -6.95 6.17
CA SER A 46 33.34 -6.16 5.96
C SER A 46 33.29 -5.32 4.67
N ASP A 47 32.52 -5.78 3.66
CA ASP A 47 32.22 -5.07 2.42
C ASP A 47 30.83 -5.51 1.92
N VAL A 48 30.04 -4.55 1.43
CA VAL A 48 28.67 -4.75 0.94
C VAL A 48 28.55 -4.55 -0.58
N ASN A 49 29.67 -4.31 -1.28
CA ASN A 49 29.77 -4.31 -2.75
C ASN A 49 28.62 -3.61 -3.49
N GLY A 50 28.31 -2.37 -3.07
CA GLY A 50 27.34 -1.51 -3.75
C GLY A 50 25.87 -1.76 -3.43
N ILE A 51 25.53 -2.51 -2.37
CA ILE A 51 24.15 -2.60 -1.86
C ILE A 51 23.59 -1.19 -1.58
N LYS A 52 22.35 -0.95 -2.01
CA LYS A 52 21.62 0.31 -1.84
C LYS A 52 20.37 0.11 -1.01
N ILE A 53 19.88 1.22 -0.44
CA ILE A 53 18.59 1.25 0.25
C ILE A 53 17.49 0.88 -0.75
N GLY A 54 16.71 -0.14 -0.41
CA GLY A 54 15.64 -0.67 -1.26
C GLY A 54 16.01 -1.90 -2.08
N ASP A 55 17.27 -2.36 -2.01
CA ASP A 55 17.65 -3.66 -2.58
C ASP A 55 16.91 -4.80 -1.85
N GLY A 56 16.36 -5.73 -2.62
CA GLY A 56 15.55 -6.82 -2.09
C GLY A 56 16.39 -7.93 -1.45
N VAL A 57 15.95 -8.42 -0.30
CA VAL A 57 16.55 -9.58 0.38
C VAL A 57 16.00 -10.85 -0.25
N ARG A 58 16.89 -11.75 -0.71
CA ARG A 58 16.50 -12.99 -1.38
C ARG A 58 16.94 -14.21 -0.59
N TYR A 59 16.02 -15.15 -0.41
CA TYR A 59 16.32 -16.48 0.12
C TYR A 59 16.08 -17.53 -0.97
N ARG A 60 17.14 -18.26 -1.35
CA ARG A 60 17.09 -19.26 -2.43
C ARG A 60 16.51 -18.73 -3.75
N GLY A 61 16.80 -17.47 -4.07
CA GLY A 61 16.33 -16.80 -5.28
C GLY A 61 14.95 -16.15 -5.17
N LEU A 62 14.20 -16.37 -4.08
CA LEU A 62 12.90 -15.72 -3.84
C LEU A 62 13.08 -14.45 -3.01
N GLN A 63 12.43 -13.35 -3.42
CA GLN A 63 12.44 -12.11 -2.63
C GLN A 63 11.56 -12.28 -1.38
N VAL A 64 12.15 -12.04 -0.21
CA VAL A 64 11.50 -12.17 1.10
C VAL A 64 11.46 -10.86 1.88
N GLY A 65 12.23 -9.85 1.45
CA GLY A 65 12.32 -8.53 2.08
C GLY A 65 12.76 -7.45 1.12
#